data_AF-A0A3A6GI88-F1
#
_entry.id   AF-A0A3A6GI88-F1
#
_cell.length_a   1.000
_cell.length_b   1.000
_cell.length_c   1.000
_cell.angle_alpha   90.00
_cell.angle_beta   90.00
_cell.angle_gamma   90.00
#
_symmetry.space_group_name_H-M   'P 1'
#
loop_
_entity.id
_entity.type
_entity.pdbx_description
1 polymer ?
#
loop_
_entity_poly.entity_id
_entity_poly.type
_entity_poly.pdbx_seq_one_letter_code
_entity_poly.pdbx_strand_id
1 'polypeptide(L)'
;MGGMCIVHMMQKLFKKKNPKTKPLRMSGVQKRFFVSYAVIVFAMMWCTTPVLAAGDPLAVVNNLSDFIFSLIRAIGLILLGFGVMQIGLSLKSHDPSQRANGFLTLAGGVIITFAKEILDLIMV
;
A
#
# COMPACT_ATOMS: atom_id res chain seq x y z
N MET A 1 -21.97 28.12 49.86
CA MET A 1 -22.51 28.61 48.55
C MET A 1 -21.56 28.43 47.35
N GLY A 2 -20.34 27.90 47.49
CA GLY A 2 -19.37 27.80 46.38
C GLY A 2 -19.42 26.52 45.51
N GLY A 3 -20.19 25.49 45.88
CA GLY A 3 -20.16 24.17 45.21
C GLY A 3 -20.96 24.08 43.90
N MET A 4 -22.03 24.85 43.73
CA MET A 4 -22.90 24.77 42.53
C MET A 4 -22.25 25.33 41.26
N CYS A 5 -21.22 26.18 41.38
CA CYS A 5 -20.55 26.77 40.21
C CYS A 5 -19.62 25.76 39.51
N ILE A 6 -18.95 24.88 40.29
CA ILE A 6 -18.01 23.88 39.76
C ILE A 6 -18.74 22.79 38.99
N VAL A 7 -19.90 22.34 39.47
CA VAL A 7 -20.70 21.30 38.80
C VAL A 7 -21.20 21.79 37.44
N HIS A 8 -21.66 23.04 37.36
CA HIS A 8 -22.06 23.66 36.09
C HIS A 8 -20.90 23.85 35.11
N MET A 9 -19.68 24.13 35.61
CA MET A 9 -18.50 24.27 34.77
C MET A 9 -18.00 22.91 34.24
N MET A 10 -18.01 21.87 35.07
CA MET A 10 -17.66 20.49 34.67
C MET A 10 -18.65 19.94 33.63
N GLN A 11 -19.95 20.21 33.77
CA GLN A 11 -20.96 19.77 32.80
C GLN A 11 -20.81 20.45 31.43
N LYS A 12 -20.31 21.70 31.38
CA LYS A 12 -20.00 22.40 30.13
C LYS A 12 -18.79 21.79 29.40
N LEU A 13 -17.81 21.24 30.13
CA LEU A 13 -16.63 20.63 29.53
C LEU A 13 -16.94 19.26 28.90
N PHE A 14 -17.84 18.46 29.49
CA PHE A 14 -18.30 17.19 28.90
C PHE A 14 -19.27 17.36 27.72
N LYS A 15 -19.84 18.55 27.52
CA LYS A 15 -20.80 18.83 26.43
C LYS A 15 -20.15 19.43 25.17
N LYS A 16 -18.83 19.35 25.01
CA LYS A 16 -18.14 19.73 23.76
C LYS A 16 -18.22 18.57 22.75
N LYS A 17 -19.44 18.31 22.26
CA LYS A 17 -19.67 17.43 21.10
C LYS A 17 -19.28 18.22 19.85
N ASN A 18 -18.15 17.86 19.24
CA ASN A 18 -17.65 18.46 18.01
C ASN A 18 -18.75 18.45 16.93
N PRO A 19 -19.19 19.62 16.43
CA PRO A 19 -20.24 19.66 15.42
C PRO A 19 -19.64 19.37 14.03
N LYS A 20 -20.09 18.25 13.46
CA LYS A 20 -20.23 18.00 12.02
C LYS A 20 -18.93 17.85 11.21
N THR A 21 -18.31 16.68 11.31
CA THR A 21 -17.67 16.10 10.11
C THR A 21 -18.78 15.71 9.14
N LYS A 22 -18.99 16.51 8.09
CA LYS A 22 -19.83 16.07 6.97
C LYS A 22 -19.11 14.88 6.32
N PRO A 23 -19.74 13.71 6.13
CA PRO A 23 -19.11 12.66 5.35
C PRO A 23 -18.85 13.22 3.96
N LEU A 24 -17.58 13.31 3.56
CA LEU A 24 -17.21 13.68 2.20
C LEU A 24 -17.86 12.66 1.27
N ARG A 25 -18.80 13.12 0.43
CA ARG A 25 -19.44 12.26 -0.59
C ARG A 25 -18.35 11.87 -1.58
N MET A 26 -17.80 10.69 -1.39
CA MET A 26 -16.80 10.12 -2.27
C MET A 26 -17.45 9.90 -3.65
N SER A 27 -16.82 10.42 -4.70
CA SER A 27 -17.29 10.19 -6.08
C SER A 27 -17.33 8.68 -6.36
N GLY A 28 -18.27 8.21 -7.17
CA GLY A 28 -18.41 6.78 -7.49
C GLY A 28 -17.11 6.18 -8.07
N VAL A 29 -16.30 7.01 -8.73
CA VAL A 29 -14.97 6.65 -9.24
C VAL A 29 -13.96 6.45 -8.08
N GLN A 30 -13.90 7.37 -7.11
CA GLN A 30 -13.03 7.23 -5.94
C GLN A 30 -13.41 6.01 -5.10
N LYS A 31 -14.71 5.70 -4.97
CA LYS A 31 -15.18 4.50 -4.27
C LYS A 31 -14.70 3.23 -4.97
N ARG A 32 -14.71 3.19 -6.31
CA ARG A 32 -14.19 2.06 -7.09
C ARG A 32 -12.69 1.85 -6.89
N PHE A 33 -11.88 2.91 -6.93
CA PHE A 33 -10.45 2.80 -6.65
C PHE A 33 -10.15 2.38 -5.21
N PHE A 34 -10.90 2.89 -4.24
CA PHE A 34 -10.74 2.50 -2.84
C PHE A 34 -11.13 1.03 -2.61
N VAL A 35 -12.22 0.57 -3.22
CA VAL A 35 -12.66 -0.83 -3.14
C VAL A 35 -11.68 -1.74 -3.86
N SER A 36 -11.17 -1.38 -5.04
CA SER A 36 -10.17 -2.19 -5.74
C SER A 36 -8.87 -2.26 -4.93
N TYR A 37 -8.42 -1.15 -4.35
CA TYR A 37 -7.26 -1.12 -3.45
C TYR A 37 -7.49 -2.00 -2.22
N ALA A 38 -8.64 -1.88 -1.55
CA ALA A 38 -8.97 -2.69 -0.38
C ALA A 38 -9.06 -4.19 -0.69
N VAL A 39 -9.64 -4.56 -1.85
CA VAL A 39 -9.71 -5.96 -2.32
C VAL A 39 -8.32 -6.51 -2.64
N ILE A 40 -7.45 -5.71 -3.26
CA ILE A 40 -6.06 -6.11 -3.53
C ILE A 40 -5.31 -6.33 -2.21
N VAL A 41 -5.44 -5.42 -1.24
CA VAL A 41 -4.81 -5.54 0.09
C VAL A 41 -5.34 -6.74 0.87
N PHE A 42 -6.66 -6.99 0.83
CA PHE A 42 -7.26 -8.17 1.46
C PHE A 42 -6.84 -9.47 0.76
N ALA A 43 -6.78 -9.49 -0.56
CA ALA A 43 -6.30 -10.63 -1.34
C ALA A 43 -4.82 -10.92 -1.04
N MET A 44 -3.99 -9.90 -0.86
CA MET A 44 -2.60 -10.07 -0.41
C MET A 44 -2.52 -10.68 1.00
N MET A 45 -3.36 -10.24 1.94
CA MET A 45 -3.42 -10.85 3.28
C MET A 45 -3.90 -12.30 3.26
N TRP A 46 -4.82 -12.68 2.36
CA TRP A 46 -5.33 -14.06 2.26
C TRP A 46 -4.48 -14.99 1.40
N CYS A 47 -3.71 -14.48 0.43
CA CYS A 47 -2.69 -15.26 -0.28
C CYS A 47 -1.43 -15.51 0.55
N THR A 48 -1.31 -14.92 1.74
CA THR A 48 -0.26 -15.27 2.69
C THR A 48 -0.71 -16.51 3.43
N THR A 49 -0.32 -17.69 2.94
CA THR A 49 -0.53 -18.95 3.64
C THR A 49 -0.02 -18.82 5.08
N PRO A 50 -0.84 -19.09 6.10
CA PRO A 50 -0.33 -19.15 7.46
C PRO A 50 0.69 -20.28 7.51
N VAL A 51 1.97 -19.93 7.73
CA VAL A 51 3.02 -20.88 8.07
C VAL A 51 2.65 -21.46 9.44
N LEU A 52 1.85 -22.52 9.42
CA LEU A 52 1.73 -23.42 10.56
C LEU A 52 3.02 -24.23 10.57
N ALA A 53 3.93 -23.83 11.46
CA ALA A 53 5.21 -24.48 11.69
C ALA A 53 5.02 -25.88 12.28
N ALA A 54 4.69 -26.86 11.44
CA ALA A 54 4.80 -28.26 11.80
C ALA A 54 6.23 -28.73 11.47
N GLY A 55 7.13 -28.69 12.46
CA GLY A 55 8.30 -29.58 12.51
C GLY A 55 9.68 -28.93 12.51
N ASP A 56 10.04 -28.12 11.50
CA ASP A 56 11.46 -27.76 11.26
C ASP A 56 11.72 -26.24 11.11
N PRO A 57 12.65 -25.66 11.89
CA PRO A 57 12.98 -24.23 11.83
C PRO A 57 13.45 -23.74 10.45
N LEU A 58 14.14 -24.59 9.69
CA LEU A 58 14.62 -24.26 8.35
C LEU A 58 13.47 -24.08 7.35
N ALA A 59 12.42 -24.89 7.48
CA ALA A 59 11.25 -24.78 6.61
C ALA A 59 10.51 -23.45 6.83
N VAL A 60 10.41 -22.98 8.07
CA VAL A 60 9.81 -21.67 8.39
C VAL A 60 10.61 -20.53 7.75
N VAL A 61 11.94 -20.59 7.82
CA VAL A 61 12.81 -19.58 7.20
C VAL A 61 12.68 -19.58 5.67
N ASN A 62 12.59 -20.74 5.04
CA ASN A 62 12.40 -20.83 3.58
C ASN A 62 11.04 -20.25 3.13
N ASN A 63 9.95 -20.61 3.81
CA ASN A 63 8.64 -20.03 3.50
C ASN A 63 8.60 -18.51 3.75
N LEU A 64 9.32 -18.02 4.77
CA LEU A 64 9.48 -16.59 5.00
C LEU A 64 10.27 -15.93 3.86
N SER A 65 11.33 -16.56 3.36
CA SER A 65 12.10 -16.07 2.22
C SER A 65 11.21 -15.91 0.98
N ASP A 66 10.43 -16.95 0.65
CA ASP A 66 9.48 -16.91 -0.47
C ASP A 66 8.43 -15.82 -0.30
N PHE A 67 7.92 -15.64 0.92
CA PHE A 67 7.00 -14.55 1.24
C PHE A 67 7.62 -13.17 1.00
N ILE A 68 8.84 -12.92 1.49
CA ILE A 68 9.55 -11.65 1.27
C ILE A 68 9.82 -11.42 -0.22
N PHE A 69 10.23 -12.44 -0.98
CA PHE A 69 10.41 -12.30 -2.43
C PHE A 69 9.09 -12.00 -3.15
N SER A 70 7.97 -12.57 -2.71
CA SER A 70 6.65 -12.24 -3.24
C SER A 70 6.23 -10.78 -2.98
N LEU A 71 6.57 -10.23 -1.81
CA LEU A 71 6.36 -8.83 -1.46
C LEU A 71 7.19 -7.90 -2.34
N ILE A 72 8.48 -8.21 -2.53
CA ILE A 72 9.38 -7.45 -3.40
C ILE A 72 8.86 -7.44 -4.85
N ARG A 73 8.42 -8.60 -5.35
CA ARG A 73 7.81 -8.72 -6.68
C ARG A 73 6.54 -7.88 -6.82
N ALA A 74 5.68 -7.86 -5.79
CA ALA A 74 4.49 -7.04 -5.78
C ALA A 74 4.82 -5.54 -5.84
N ILE A 75 5.85 -5.09 -5.10
CA ILE A 75 6.34 -3.71 -5.15
C ILE A 75 6.88 -3.37 -6.55
N GLY A 76 7.63 -4.27 -7.18
CA GLY A 76 8.09 -4.10 -8.56
C GLY A 76 6.93 -3.86 -9.54
N LEU A 77 5.84 -4.61 -9.40
CA LEU A 77 4.64 -4.48 -10.23
C LEU A 77 3.93 -3.12 -10.04
N ILE A 78 3.96 -2.57 -8.82
CA ILE A 78 3.45 -1.23 -8.53
C ILE A 78 4.34 -0.15 -9.18
N LEU A 79 5.66 -0.29 -9.10
CA LEU A 79 6.61 0.64 -9.73
C LEU A 79 6.46 0.64 -11.26
N LEU A 80 6.16 -0.52 -11.86
CA LEU A 80 5.82 -0.61 -13.28
C LEU A 80 4.56 0.22 -13.60
N GLY A 81 3.49 0.07 -12.82
CA GLY A 81 2.28 0.88 -13.00
C GLY A 81 2.54 2.40 -12.87
N PHE A 82 3.38 2.78 -11.91
CA PHE A 82 3.74 4.18 -11.69
C PHE A 82 4.64 4.75 -12.81
N GLY A 83 5.60 3.97 -13.32
CA GLY A 83 6.44 4.36 -14.45
C GLY A 83 5.64 4.55 -15.74
N VAL A 84 4.66 3.68 -16.02
CA VAL A 84 3.76 3.85 -17.18
C VAL A 84 2.94 5.13 -17.06
N MET A 85 2.39 5.44 -15.87
CA MET A 85 1.66 6.69 -15.62
C MET A 85 2.51 7.93 -15.91
N GLN A 86 3.78 7.95 -15.51
CA GLN A 86 4.69 9.06 -15.79
C GLN A 86 4.96 9.20 -17.29
N ILE A 87 5.21 8.09 -17.99
CA ILE A 87 5.41 8.11 -19.44
C ILE A 87 4.13 8.59 -20.16
N GLY A 88 2.96 8.10 -19.76
CA GLY A 88 1.68 8.48 -20.36
C GLY A 88 1.37 9.98 -20.27
N LEU A 89 1.67 10.59 -19.12
CA LEU A 89 1.52 12.05 -18.96
C LEU A 89 2.57 12.83 -19.74
N SER A 90 3.80 12.32 -19.79
CA SER A 90 4.91 12.95 -20.52
C SER A 90 4.77 12.91 -22.05
N LEU A 91 3.95 11.98 -22.58
CA LEU A 91 3.56 11.97 -23.99
C LEU A 91 2.62 13.15 -24.30
N LYS A 92 1.72 13.50 -23.37
CA LYS A 92 0.82 14.66 -23.50
C LYS A 92 1.53 16.00 -23.32
N SER A 93 2.50 16.10 -22.40
CA SER A 93 3.18 17.38 -22.11
C SER A 93 4.46 17.64 -22.91
N HIS A 94 4.93 16.67 -23.71
CA HIS A 94 6.18 16.75 -24.46
C HIS A 94 7.45 16.97 -23.61
N ASP A 95 7.36 16.76 -22.29
CA ASP A 95 8.47 16.96 -21.36
C ASP A 95 9.46 15.79 -21.38
N PRO A 96 10.72 16.01 -21.81
CA PRO A 96 11.72 14.95 -21.89
C PRO A 96 12.14 14.42 -20.51
N SER A 97 12.06 15.23 -19.45
CA SER A 97 12.42 14.82 -18.09
C SER A 97 11.43 13.82 -17.47
N GLN A 98 10.13 14.00 -17.71
CA GLN A 98 9.10 13.07 -17.24
C GLN A 98 9.15 11.73 -18.00
N ARG A 99 9.53 11.77 -19.28
CA ARG A 99 9.81 10.56 -20.07
C ARG A 99 10.99 9.80 -19.49
N ALA A 100 12.10 10.48 -19.22
CA ALA A 100 13.31 9.86 -18.69
C ALA A 100 13.09 9.26 -17.28
N ASN A 101 12.46 10.00 -16.38
CA ASN A 101 12.20 9.53 -15.01
C ASN A 101 11.16 8.39 -14.98
N GLY A 102 10.14 8.46 -15.85
CA GLY A 102 9.19 7.37 -16.03
C GLY A 102 9.86 6.10 -16.56
N PHE A 103 10.78 6.23 -17.53
CA PHE A 103 11.52 5.09 -18.10
C PHE A 103 12.49 4.45 -17.10
N LEU A 104 13.18 5.27 -16.29
CA LEU A 104 14.04 4.80 -15.21
C LEU A 104 13.23 4.02 -14.16
N THR A 105 12.05 4.54 -13.79
CA THR A 105 11.14 3.86 -12.86
C THR A 105 10.62 2.55 -13.43
N LEU A 106 10.32 2.50 -14.73
CA LEU A 106 9.95 1.26 -15.40
C LEU A 106 11.08 0.25 -15.41
N ALA A 107 12.29 0.65 -15.80
CA ALA A 107 13.44 -0.25 -15.84
C ALA A 107 13.75 -0.83 -14.45
N GLY A 108 13.72 0.02 -13.41
CA GLY A 108 13.87 -0.43 -12.02
C GLY A 108 12.74 -1.37 -11.59
N GLY A 109 11.49 -1.07 -11.95
CA GLY A 109 10.34 -1.93 -11.70
C GLY A 109 10.48 -3.32 -12.32
N VAL A 110 10.93 -3.41 -13.57
CA VAL A 110 11.17 -4.69 -14.28
C VAL A 110 12.23 -5.50 -13.55
N ILE A 111 13.37 -4.89 -13.22
CA ILE A 111 14.47 -5.61 -12.54
C ILE A 111 14.02 -6.14 -11.17
N ILE A 112 13.28 -5.32 -10.40
CA ILE A 112 12.76 -5.72 -9.10
C ILE A 112 11.73 -6.85 -9.22
N THR A 113 10.85 -6.83 -10.24
CA THR A 113 9.85 -7.90 -10.43
C THR A 113 10.47 -9.26 -10.73
N PHE A 114 11.64 -9.28 -11.36
CA PHE A 114 12.35 -10.51 -11.72
C PHE A 114 13.51 -10.83 -10.77
N ALA A 115 13.65 -10.12 -9.65
CA ALA A 115 14.77 -10.28 -8.74
C ALA A 115 14.90 -11.71 -8.18
N LYS A 116 13.77 -12.37 -7.90
CA LYS A 116 13.75 -13.77 -7.40
C LYS A 116 14.18 -14.74 -8.49
N GLU A 117 13.66 -14.57 -9.71
CA GLU A 117 14.04 -15.38 -10.87
C GLU A 117 15.52 -15.21 -11.24
N ILE A 118 16.06 -13.99 -11.13
CA ILE A 118 17.50 -13.72 -11.34
C ILE A 118 18.34 -14.38 -10.26
N LEU A 119 17.90 -14.35 -9.00
CA LEU A 119 18.61 -14.99 -7.89
C LEU A 119 18.66 -16.51 -8.05
N ASP A 120 17.54 -17.12 -8.42
CA ASP A 120 17.45 -18.56 -8.69
C ASP A 120 18.34 -18.96 -9.88
N LEU A 121 18.45 -18.12 -10.92
CA LEU A 121 19.31 -18.37 -12.08
C LEU A 121 20.80 -18.33 -11.76
N ILE A 122 21.23 -17.57 -10.74
CA ILE A 122 22.63 -17.49 -10.32
C ILE A 122 22.97 -18.56 -9.28
N MET A 123 22.00 -19.00 -8.48
CA MET A 123 22.17 -20.08 -7.49
C MET A 123 22.07 -21.50 -8.08
N VAL A 124 21.70 -21.63 -9.35
CA VAL A 124 21.83 -22.86 -10.17
C VAL A 124 23.29 -23.10 -10.56
#